data_AF-A8SCH5-F1
#
_entry.id   AF-A8SCH5-F1
#
_cell.length_a   1.000
_cell.length_b   1.000
_cell.length_c   1.000
_cell.angle_alpha   90.00
_cell.angle_beta   90.00
_cell.angle_gamma   90.00
#
_symmetry.space_group_name_H-M   'P 1'
#
loop_
_entity.id
_entity.type
_entity.pdbx_description
1 polymer ?
#
loop_
_entity_poly.entity_id
_entity_poly.type
_entity_poly.pdbx_seq_one_letter_code
_entity_poly.pdbx_strand_id
1 'polypeptide(L)' 'MQVADAATASRAPENTPAMVKKIGKTTYKVHVHFSNTSTETMSDKIKRMLKNEIQQM' A
#
# COMPACT_ATOMS: atom_id res chain seq x y z
N MET A 1 -6.26 18.02 -26.32
CA MET A 1 -5.31 17.13 -25.64
C MET A 1 -5.56 17.29 -24.15
N GLN A 2 -6.35 16.40 -23.56
CA GLN A 2 -6.80 16.53 -22.17
C GLN A 2 -6.41 15.26 -21.42
N VAL A 3 -5.32 15.34 -20.66
CA VAL A 3 -4.92 14.32 -19.70
C VAL A 3 -5.56 14.69 -18.36
N ALA A 4 -6.79 14.24 -18.17
CA ALA A 4 -7.46 14.32 -16.89
C ALA A 4 -6.95 13.17 -16.00
N ASP A 5 -6.35 13.59 -14.90
CA ASP A 5 -6.24 12.93 -13.60
C ASP A 5 -6.95 11.57 -13.48
N ALA A 6 -6.16 10.52 -13.27
CA ALA A 6 -6.64 9.26 -12.73
C ALA A 6 -5.66 8.77 -11.68
N ALA A 7 -5.49 9.56 -10.62
CA ALA A 7 -5.05 9.03 -9.34
C ALA A 7 -6.16 8.15 -8.75
N THR A 8 -6.39 6.99 -9.39
CA THR A 8 -7.27 5.95 -8.89
C THR A 8 -6.58 5.34 -7.67
N ALA A 9 -6.79 5.95 -6.51
CA ALA A 9 -6.53 5.30 -5.24
C ALA A 9 -7.36 4.02 -5.24
N SER A 10 -6.69 2.90 -5.49
CA SER A 10 -7.27 1.57 -5.52
C SER A 10 -7.86 1.28 -4.14
N ARG A 11 -9.14 1.59 -3.97
CA ARG A 11 -9.94 1.04 -2.88
C ARG A 11 -9.93 -0.47 -3.10
N ALA A 12 -9.05 -1.15 -2.38
CA ALA A 12 -8.97 -2.60 -2.43
C ALA A 12 -10.39 -3.13 -2.15
N PRO A 13 -10.96 -3.98 -3.02
CA PRO A 13 -12.29 -4.51 -2.79
C PRO A 13 -12.30 -5.21 -1.43
N GLU A 14 -13.37 -5.03 -0.65
CA GLU A 14 -13.50 -5.51 0.74
C GLU A 14 -13.35 -7.05 0.88
N ASN A 15 -13.27 -7.77 -0.24
CA ASN A 15 -13.07 -9.21 -0.34
C ASN A 15 -11.67 -9.63 -0.82
N THR A 16 -10.71 -8.71 -0.95
CA THR A 16 -9.34 -9.09 -1.33
C THR A 16 -8.65 -9.83 -0.19
N PRO A 17 -7.97 -10.95 -0.48
CA PRO A 17 -7.26 -11.72 0.54
C PRO A 17 -6.19 -10.84 1.20
N ALA A 18 -6.30 -10.69 2.52
CA ALA A 18 -5.38 -9.95 3.34
C ALA A 18 -4.43 -10.91 4.08
N MET A 19 -3.15 -10.59 4.09
CA MET A 19 -2.19 -11.25 4.97
C MET A 19 -2.30 -10.64 6.37
N VAL A 20 -2.78 -11.42 7.32
CA VAL A 20 -2.87 -10.99 8.73
C VAL A 20 -1.68 -11.55 9.49
N LYS A 21 -0.86 -10.67 10.08
CA LYS A 21 0.31 -11.06 10.87
C LYS A 21 0.39 -10.26 12.14
N LYS A 22 0.55 -10.95 13.27
CA LYS A 22 0.84 -10.31 14.57
C LYS A 22 2.36 -10.26 14.78
N ILE A 23 2.87 -9.07 15.07
CA ILE A 23 4.28 -8.82 15.42
C ILE A 23 4.28 -8.06 16.75
N GLY A 24 4.78 -8.70 17.80
CA GLY A 24 4.67 -8.17 19.16
C GLY A 24 3.20 -7.98 19.58
N LYS A 25 2.84 -6.76 19.97
CA LYS A 25 1.47 -6.39 20.38
C LYS A 25 0.59 -5.93 19.21
N THR A 26 1.18 -5.70 18.03
CA THR A 26 0.48 -5.10 16.90
C THR A 26 0.04 -6.16 15.90
N THR A 27 -1.22 -6.11 15.51
CA THR A 27 -1.78 -6.97 14.45
C THR A 27 -1.81 -6.17 13.15
N TYR A 28 -1.04 -6.61 12.18
CA TYR A 28 -0.99 -6.02 10.84
C TYR A 28 -1.97 -6.75 9.92
N LYS A 29 -2.78 -6.00 9.19
CA LYS A 29 -3.59 -6.49 8.06
C LYS A 29 -3.00 -5.90 6.78
N VAL A 30 -2.40 -6.74 5.94
CA VAL A 30 -1.68 -6.31 4.75
C VAL A 30 -2.42 -6.78 3.50
N HIS A 31 -2.87 -5.83 2.67
CA HIS A 31 -3.40 -6.11 1.35
C HIS A 31 -2.27 -5.96 0.33
N VAL A 32 -2.05 -6.99 -0.48
CA VAL A 32 -1.04 -6.97 -1.54
C VAL A 32 -1.71 -6.74 -2.87
N HIS A 33 -1.22 -5.74 -3.61
CA HIS A 33 -1.60 -5.52 -5.00
C HIS A 33 -0.38 -5.77 -5.88
N PHE A 34 -0.45 -6.76 -6.75
CA PHE A 34 0.60 -7.03 -7.73
C PHE A 34 0.41 -6.09 -8.92
N SER A 35 1.49 -5.43 -9.35
CA SER A 35 1.51 -4.64 -10.57
C SER A 35 2.61 -5.16 -11.48
N ASN A 36 2.31 -5.27 -12.77
CA ASN A 36 3.28 -5.71 -13.79
C ASN A 36 4.31 -4.62 -14.11
N THR A 37 4.01 -3.36 -13.76
CA THR A 37 4.86 -2.20 -14.06
C THR A 37 5.58 -1.66 -12.83
N SER A 38 5.29 -2.17 -11.63
CA SER A 38 5.94 -1.69 -10.41
C SER A 38 7.26 -2.40 -10.19
N THR A 39 8.33 -1.61 -10.07
CA THR A 39 9.67 -2.07 -9.67
C THR A 39 9.88 -1.97 -8.16
N GLU A 40 8.88 -1.51 -7.41
CA GLU A 40 8.98 -1.27 -5.97
C GLU A 40 8.92 -2.60 -5.21
N THR A 41 9.90 -2.85 -4.34
CA THR A 41 9.86 -4.01 -3.45
C THR A 41 8.96 -3.74 -2.24
N MET A 42 8.54 -4.81 -1.55
CA MET A 42 7.79 -4.68 -0.29
C MET A 42 8.53 -3.81 0.73
N SER A 43 9.85 -4.00 0.85
CA SER A 43 10.69 -3.23 1.76
C SER A 43 10.69 -1.74 1.42
N ASP A 44 10.76 -1.40 0.13
CA ASP A 44 10.76 -0.01 -0.32
C ASP A 44 9.41 0.66 -0.07
N LYS A 45 8.32 -0.06 -0.34
CA LYS A 45 6.96 0.41 -0.06
C LYS A 45 6.72 0.68 1.42
N ILE A 46 7.14 -0.24 2.30
CA ILE A 46 7.00 -0.07 3.76
C ILE A 46 7.80 1.13 4.24
N LYS A 47 9.08 1.25 3.82
CA LYS A 47 9.93 2.40 4.16
C LYS A 47 9.28 3.72 3.74
N ARG A 48 8.71 3.77 2.53
CA ARG A 48 8.02 4.96 2.01
C ARG A 48 6.75 5.30 2.79
N MET A 49 5.93 4.31 3.14
CA MET A 49 4.73 4.51 3.96
C MET A 49 5.07 5.14 5.31
N LEU A 50 6.07 4.59 6.02
CA LEU A 50 6.51 5.11 7.31
C LEU A 50 7.03 6.56 7.21
N LYS A 51 7.83 6.86 6.17
CA LYS A 51 8.35 8.21 5.95
C LYS A 51 7.23 9.22 5.70
N ASN A 52 6.26 8.85 4.86
CA ASN A 52 5.12 9.71 4.56
C ASN A 52 4.27 10.00 5.80
N GLU A 53 4.11 9.01 6.69
CA GLU A 53 3.31 9.16 7.90
C GLU A 53 3.97 10.12 8.91
N ILE A 54 5.30 10.08 9.03
CA ILE A 54 6.06 11.03 9.85
C ILE A 54 6.02 12.45 9.25
N GLN A 55 6.00 12.59 7.92
CA GLN A 55 5.95 13.90 7.26
C GLN A 55 4.55 14.52 7.24
N GLN A 56 3.50 13.72 7.42
CA GLN A 56 2.11 14.18 7.49
C GLN A 56 1.65 14.48 8.94
N MET A 57 2.51 14.22 9.93
CA MET A 57 2.34 14.71 11.31
C MET A 57 3.02 16.07 11.49
#